data_AF-A0A524PFY6-F1
#
_entry.id   AF-A0A524PFY6-F1
#
_cell.length_a   1.000
_cell.length_b   1.000
_cell.length_c   1.000
_cell.angle_alpha   90.00
_cell.angle_beta   90.00
_cell.angle_gamma   90.00
#
_symmetry.space_group_name_H-M   'P 1'
#
loop_
_entity.id
_entity.type
_entity.pdbx_description
1 polymer ?
#
loop_
_entity_poly.entity_id
_entity_poly.type
_entity_poly.pdbx_seq_one_letter_code
_entity_poly.pdbx_strand_id
1 'polypeptide(L)'
;MNNPANYIRLSRSADYTHHKYVVVLLIAIGLLGFTFIPNFGESVDEWHNAYYGELFLNLYDRGTLFQNPGVEYYNGPFYFMVMTASSHFFQNIIPGWMATDGRHATNFIFFLIGAFCLFNLTTRLMSRRAAWIALLLYLSQPLLIGHAFINQKDTPLMVFFLLSLTLGWRAIDLWSRPGLERSGMKASWSSIQRELSVDWAQKRRTSRIVLTLIVIVSLAILIDLWAELWLYPSVQGILRTAYKGMA
;
A
#
# COMPACT_ATOMS: atom_id res chain seq x y z
N MET A 1 -40.93 17.03 2.01
CA MET A 1 -40.07 16.00 2.63
C MET A 1 -39.16 15.43 1.56
N ASN A 2 -37.86 15.72 1.62
CA ASN A 2 -36.89 15.28 0.61
C ASN A 2 -36.69 13.77 0.70
N ASN A 3 -36.90 13.08 -0.42
CA ASN A 3 -36.76 11.62 -0.52
C ASN A 3 -35.30 11.21 -0.26
N PRO A 4 -35.00 10.36 0.75
CA PRO A 4 -33.64 9.88 1.03
C PRO A 4 -32.99 9.15 -0.16
N ALA A 5 -33.79 8.65 -1.11
CA ALA A 5 -33.30 8.05 -2.35
C ALA A 5 -32.57 9.06 -3.28
N ASN A 6 -32.85 10.37 -3.16
CA ASN A 6 -32.18 11.39 -3.97
C ASN A 6 -30.73 11.65 -3.53
N TYR A 7 -30.43 11.49 -2.24
CA TYR A 7 -29.05 11.60 -1.73
C TYR A 7 -28.18 10.42 -2.20
N ILE A 8 -28.77 9.22 -2.30
CA ILE A 8 -28.08 8.00 -2.77
C ILE A 8 -27.88 8.04 -4.30
N ARG A 9 -28.76 8.71 -5.06
CA ARG A 9 -28.65 8.82 -6.52
C ARG A 9 -27.58 9.81 -6.99
N LEU A 10 -27.29 10.87 -6.24
CA LEU A 10 -26.29 11.87 -6.63
C LEU A 10 -24.83 11.41 -6.46
N SER A 11 -24.58 10.31 -5.74
CA SER A 11 -23.23 9.73 -5.57
C SER A 11 -22.89 8.65 -6.61
N ARG A 12 -23.80 8.33 -7.54
CA ARG A 12 -23.71 7.12 -8.40
C ARG A 12 -22.89 7.23 -9.68
N SER A 13 -22.39 8.40 -10.06
CA SER A 13 -21.33 8.48 -11.08
C SER A 13 -20.01 8.76 -10.39
N ALA A 14 -19.25 7.68 -10.14
CA ALA A 14 -17.80 7.79 -9.98
C ALA A 14 -17.26 8.39 -11.27
N ASP A 15 -17.23 9.70 -11.34
CA ASP A 15 -16.73 10.46 -12.47
C ASP A 15 -15.21 10.35 -12.43
N TYR A 16 -14.70 9.28 -13.05
CA TYR A 16 -13.27 8.93 -13.10
C TYR A 16 -12.38 10.04 -13.71
N THR A 17 -13.01 11.06 -14.29
CA THR A 17 -12.37 12.26 -14.84
C THR A 17 -11.59 13.07 -13.81
N HIS A 18 -11.92 12.98 -12.51
CA HIS A 18 -11.14 13.72 -11.48
C HIS A 18 -10.02 12.91 -10.84
N HIS A 19 -10.14 11.57 -10.84
CA HIS A 19 -9.08 10.69 -10.34
C HIS A 19 -7.77 10.93 -11.09
N LYS A 20 -7.81 11.18 -12.40
CA LYS A 20 -6.60 11.52 -13.17
C LYS A 20 -5.91 12.79 -12.65
N TYR A 21 -6.65 13.83 -12.28
CA TYR A 21 -6.04 15.07 -11.76
C TYR A 21 -5.46 14.85 -10.36
N VAL A 22 -6.13 14.06 -9.52
CA VAL A 22 -5.60 13.67 -8.20
C VAL A 22 -4.31 12.88 -8.37
N VAL A 23 -4.31 11.88 -9.25
CA VAL A 23 -3.11 11.07 -9.52
C VAL A 23 -1.96 11.94 -10.04
N VAL A 24 -2.22 12.84 -10.99
CA VAL A 24 -1.19 13.78 -11.49
C VAL A 24 -0.66 14.67 -10.37
N LEU A 25 -1.54 15.21 -9.51
CA LEU A 25 -1.13 16.01 -8.35
C LEU A 25 -0.25 15.19 -7.38
N LEU A 26 -0.67 13.97 -7.05
CA LEU A 26 0.07 13.09 -6.15
C LEU A 26 1.42 12.65 -6.73
N ILE A 27 1.51 12.46 -8.06
CA ILE A 27 2.79 12.21 -8.73
C ILE A 27 3.68 13.46 -8.63
N ALA A 28 3.14 14.66 -8.88
CA ALA A 28 3.92 15.89 -8.78
C ALA A 28 4.45 16.13 -7.35
N ILE A 29 3.59 15.93 -6.33
CA ILE A 29 3.98 16.00 -4.92
C ILE A 29 4.95 14.88 -4.57
N GLY A 30 4.76 13.68 -5.14
CA GLY A 30 5.66 12.55 -5.02
C GLY A 30 7.07 12.91 -5.47
N LEU A 31 7.21 13.37 -6.71
CA LEU A 31 8.48 13.79 -7.28
C LEU A 31 9.14 14.89 -6.45
N LEU A 32 8.36 15.89 -6.02
CA LEU A 32 8.86 16.97 -5.18
C LEU A 32 9.34 16.44 -3.82
N GLY A 33 8.53 15.65 -3.11
CA GLY A 33 8.88 15.11 -1.80
C GLY A 33 10.11 14.20 -1.84
N PHE A 34 10.29 13.44 -2.92
CA PHE A 34 11.50 12.63 -3.11
C PHE A 34 12.80 13.46 -3.16
N THR A 35 12.74 14.71 -3.59
CA THR A 35 13.91 15.62 -3.52
C THR A 35 14.21 16.15 -2.11
N PHE A 36 13.23 16.07 -1.20
CA PHE A 36 13.39 16.53 0.19
C PHE A 36 13.84 15.43 1.14
N ILE A 37 13.68 14.16 0.79
CA ILE A 37 13.97 13.01 1.66
C ILE A 37 15.35 13.08 2.33
N PRO A 38 16.46 13.33 1.60
CA PRO A 38 17.79 13.35 2.22
C PRO A 38 18.01 14.48 3.24
N ASN A 39 17.10 15.46 3.31
CA ASN A 39 17.17 16.56 4.25
C ASN A 39 16.54 16.21 5.61
N PHE A 40 15.92 15.05 5.75
CA PHE A 40 15.38 14.57 7.02
C PHE A 40 16.45 13.77 7.77
N GLY A 41 16.60 14.06 9.07
CA GLY A 41 17.41 13.24 9.95
C GLY A 41 16.70 11.96 10.38
N GLU A 42 17.41 11.08 11.08
CA GLU A 42 16.81 9.91 11.73
C GLU A 42 16.14 10.32 13.04
N SER A 43 14.89 9.88 13.25
CA SER A 43 14.26 10.06 14.58
C SER A 43 14.57 8.93 15.54
N VAL A 44 14.33 9.19 16.82
CA VAL A 44 14.65 8.28 17.92
C VAL A 44 14.01 6.89 17.73
N ASP A 45 12.76 6.83 17.27
CA ASP A 45 12.04 5.56 17.10
C ASP A 45 12.50 4.78 15.87
N GLU A 46 13.06 5.47 14.87
CA GLU A 46 13.38 4.89 13.57
C GLU A 46 14.55 3.90 13.66
N TRP A 47 15.57 4.21 14.45
CA TRP A 47 16.70 3.31 14.68
C TRP A 47 16.25 1.98 15.29
N HIS A 48 15.39 2.05 16.32
CA HIS A 48 14.91 0.86 17.03
C HIS A 48 14.05 -0.02 16.12
N ASN A 49 13.16 0.59 15.34
CA ASN A 49 12.35 -0.11 14.34
C ASN A 49 13.22 -0.78 13.27
N ALA A 50 14.26 -0.10 12.78
CA ALA A 50 15.18 -0.65 11.81
C ALA A 50 15.94 -1.85 12.39
N TYR A 51 16.45 -1.74 13.63
CA TYR A 51 17.12 -2.83 14.33
C TYR A 51 16.23 -4.09 14.43
N TYR A 52 14.96 -3.94 14.80
CA TYR A 52 14.04 -5.09 14.83
C TYR A 52 13.74 -5.62 13.42
N GLY A 53 13.48 -4.75 12.44
CA GLY A 53 13.26 -5.20 11.06
C GLY A 53 14.42 -6.01 10.53
N GLU A 54 15.64 -5.58 10.81
CA GLU A 54 16.89 -6.29 10.53
C GLU A 54 16.96 -7.64 11.25
N LEU A 55 16.75 -7.64 12.56
CA LEU A 55 16.76 -8.85 13.37
C LEU A 55 15.78 -9.88 12.82
N PHE A 56 14.53 -9.49 12.54
CA PHE A 56 13.50 -10.39 12.05
C PHE A 56 13.75 -10.87 10.63
N LEU A 57 14.24 -10.01 9.71
CA LEU A 57 14.67 -10.47 8.38
C LEU A 57 15.80 -11.52 8.47
N ASN A 58 16.79 -11.27 9.33
CA ASN A 58 17.89 -12.21 9.57
C ASN A 58 17.42 -13.53 10.19
N LEU A 59 16.37 -13.50 11.03
CA LEU A 59 15.77 -14.71 11.60
C LEU A 59 15.11 -15.59 10.54
N TYR A 60 14.48 -15.01 9.52
CA TYR A 60 13.95 -15.76 8.37
C TYR A 60 15.06 -16.37 7.51
N ASP A 61 16.22 -15.71 7.39
CA ASP A 61 17.37 -16.26 6.65
C ASP A 61 18.08 -17.39 7.41
N ARG A 62 18.16 -17.29 8.75
CA ARG A 62 18.97 -18.21 9.58
C ARG A 62 18.18 -19.30 10.31
N GLY A 63 16.85 -19.23 10.34
CA GLY A 63 15.98 -20.31 10.82
C GLY A 63 15.84 -20.47 12.34
N THR A 64 16.31 -19.53 13.16
CA THR A 64 16.32 -19.65 14.63
C THR A 64 15.34 -18.71 15.32
N LEU A 65 14.04 -18.81 14.98
CA LEU A 65 12.95 -17.92 15.45
C LEU A 65 12.81 -17.78 16.99
N PHE A 66 13.38 -18.68 17.80
CA PHE A 66 13.03 -18.81 19.22
C PHE A 66 14.21 -18.77 20.21
N GLN A 67 15.45 -18.52 19.75
CA GLN A 67 16.63 -18.63 20.63
C GLN A 67 17.18 -17.30 21.16
N ASN A 68 16.56 -16.15 20.82
CA ASN A 68 17.06 -14.84 21.25
C ASN A 68 16.18 -14.24 22.37
N PRO A 69 16.62 -14.26 23.64
CA PRO A 69 15.83 -13.81 24.80
C PRO A 69 15.69 -12.27 24.93
N GLY A 70 15.79 -11.51 23.83
CA GLY A 70 15.68 -10.04 23.81
C GLY A 70 14.59 -9.50 22.90
N VAL A 71 13.73 -10.37 22.35
CA VAL A 71 12.64 -9.97 21.45
C VAL A 71 11.38 -9.64 22.27
N GLU A 72 11.51 -8.68 23.19
CA GLU A 72 10.37 -8.09 23.92
C GLU A 72 9.79 -6.91 23.16
N TYR A 73 9.68 -7.01 21.82
CA TYR A 73 9.06 -5.93 21.05
C TYR A 73 7.56 -6.13 20.97
N TYR A 74 6.81 -5.18 21.53
CA TYR A 74 5.35 -5.24 21.69
C TYR A 74 4.55 -5.25 20.38
N ASN A 75 5.18 -4.98 19.23
CA ASN A 75 4.54 -4.91 17.93
C ASN A 75 4.95 -6.09 17.03
N GLY A 76 4.02 -6.61 16.25
CA GLY A 76 4.30 -7.67 15.27
C GLY A 76 5.40 -7.27 14.27
N PRO A 77 6.31 -8.19 13.91
CA PRO A 77 7.56 -7.87 13.20
C PRO A 77 7.36 -7.50 11.72
N PHE A 78 6.23 -7.90 11.14
CA PHE A 78 5.96 -7.79 9.71
C PHE A 78 6.16 -6.37 9.17
N TYR A 79 5.67 -5.37 9.91
CA TYR A 79 5.79 -3.98 9.47
C TYR A 79 7.26 -3.53 9.39
N PHE A 80 8.07 -3.84 10.40
CA PHE A 80 9.49 -3.47 10.39
C PHE A 80 10.27 -4.21 9.32
N MET A 81 9.96 -5.48 9.09
CA MET A 81 10.58 -6.24 8.00
C MET A 81 10.28 -5.61 6.64
N VAL A 82 9.05 -5.18 6.38
CA VAL A 82 8.68 -4.51 5.13
C VAL A 82 9.42 -3.18 4.98
N MET A 83 9.48 -2.36 6.04
CA MET A 83 10.18 -1.07 6.03
C MET A 83 11.69 -1.22 5.83
N THR A 84 12.31 -2.23 6.46
CA THR A 84 13.72 -2.52 6.28
C THR A 84 14.01 -3.05 4.87
N ALA A 85 13.19 -3.98 4.37
CA ALA A 85 13.36 -4.50 3.01
C ALA A 85 13.18 -3.41 1.94
N SER A 86 12.19 -2.53 2.09
CA SER A 86 11.98 -1.41 1.17
C SER A 86 13.09 -0.36 1.27
N SER A 87 13.63 -0.15 2.46
CA SER A 87 14.80 0.71 2.68
C SER A 87 16.02 0.24 1.89
N HIS A 88 16.36 -1.05 1.99
CA HIS A 88 17.44 -1.65 1.20
C HIS A 88 17.19 -1.56 -0.30
N PHE A 89 15.94 -1.75 -0.73
CA PHE A 89 15.57 -1.55 -2.12
C PHE A 89 15.92 -0.13 -2.59
N PHE A 90 15.46 0.91 -1.88
CA PHE A 90 15.73 2.31 -2.25
C PHE A 90 17.20 2.67 -2.22
N GLN A 91 17.94 2.23 -1.21
CA GLN A 91 19.39 2.44 -1.11
C GLN A 91 20.13 1.84 -2.31
N ASN A 92 19.70 0.67 -2.80
CA ASN A 92 20.33 0.02 -3.95
C ASN A 92 20.02 0.70 -5.29
N ILE A 93 18.87 1.38 -5.42
CA ILE A 93 18.46 2.00 -6.69
C ILE A 93 18.77 3.50 -6.79
N ILE A 94 18.98 4.19 -5.67
CA ILE A 94 19.28 5.63 -5.65
C ILE A 94 20.66 5.86 -5.01
N PRO A 95 21.69 6.18 -5.82
CA PRO A 95 23.02 6.42 -5.32
C PRO A 95 23.06 7.56 -4.30
N GLY A 96 23.80 7.34 -3.21
CA GLY A 96 23.99 8.33 -2.14
C GLY A 96 22.89 8.33 -1.08
N TRP A 97 21.83 7.54 -1.24
CA TRP A 97 20.81 7.39 -0.19
C TRP A 97 21.28 6.48 0.94
N MET A 98 20.99 6.90 2.17
CA MET A 98 21.14 6.09 3.37
C MET A 98 19.91 5.19 3.57
N ALA A 99 20.03 4.18 4.43
CA ALA A 99 18.89 3.33 4.79
C ALA A 99 17.75 4.14 5.45
N THR A 100 18.06 5.22 6.15
CA THR A 100 17.07 6.18 6.68
C THR A 100 16.22 6.78 5.56
N ASP A 101 16.86 7.22 4.48
CA ASP A 101 16.21 7.84 3.33
C ASP A 101 15.24 6.88 2.65
N GLY A 102 15.62 5.61 2.52
CA GLY A 102 14.75 4.56 2.01
C GLY A 102 13.51 4.31 2.88
N ARG A 103 13.63 4.45 4.21
CA ARG A 103 12.50 4.35 5.15
C ARG A 103 11.58 5.56 5.00
N HIS A 104 12.14 6.76 4.91
CA HIS A 104 11.38 7.99 4.67
C HIS A 104 10.64 7.95 3.32
N ALA A 105 11.27 7.41 2.27
CA ALA A 105 10.63 7.20 0.98
C ALA A 105 9.42 6.27 1.10
N THR A 106 9.57 5.19 1.86
CA THR A 106 8.48 4.23 2.09
C THR A 106 7.32 4.87 2.85
N ASN A 107 7.60 5.61 3.93
CA ASN A 107 6.59 6.37 4.68
C ASN A 107 5.87 7.39 3.80
N PHE A 108 6.61 8.08 2.95
CA PHE A 108 6.07 9.11 2.08
C PHE A 108 5.16 8.51 1.00
N ILE A 109 5.52 7.34 0.46
CA ILE A 109 4.62 6.58 -0.44
C ILE A 109 3.32 6.22 0.27
N PHE A 110 3.38 5.72 1.51
CA PHE A 110 2.17 5.46 2.30
C PHE A 110 1.35 6.74 2.48
N PHE A 111 1.96 7.87 2.82
CA PHE A 111 1.27 9.15 2.94
C PHE A 111 0.49 9.54 1.67
N LEU A 112 1.08 9.35 0.48
CA LEU A 112 0.42 9.61 -0.80
C LEU A 112 -0.74 8.65 -1.08
N ILE A 113 -0.59 7.36 -0.75
CA ILE A 113 -1.68 6.38 -0.82
C ILE A 113 -2.83 6.79 0.12
N GLY A 114 -2.49 7.26 1.33
CA GLY A 114 -3.44 7.82 2.29
C GLY A 114 -4.22 9.00 1.74
N ALA A 115 -3.52 9.95 1.09
CA ALA A 115 -4.14 11.09 0.43
C ALA A 115 -5.15 10.65 -0.64
N PHE A 116 -4.80 9.67 -1.46
CA PHE A 116 -5.71 9.11 -2.46
C PHE A 116 -6.93 8.44 -1.82
N CYS A 117 -6.73 7.64 -0.77
CA CYS A 117 -7.84 6.99 -0.06
C CYS A 117 -8.76 8.02 0.60
N LEU A 118 -8.19 9.04 1.24
CA LEU A 118 -8.92 10.16 1.85
C LEU A 118 -9.78 10.89 0.81
N PHE A 119 -9.24 11.19 -0.37
CA PHE A 119 -10.02 11.81 -1.44
C PHE A 119 -11.21 10.94 -1.88
N ASN A 120 -11.00 9.64 -2.04
CA ASN A 120 -12.08 8.71 -2.40
C ASN A 120 -13.15 8.61 -1.30
N LEU A 121 -12.75 8.61 -0.04
CA LEU A 121 -13.67 8.57 1.09
C LEU A 121 -14.46 9.88 1.20
N THR A 122 -13.79 11.02 1.12
CA THR A 122 -14.42 12.35 1.26
C THR A 122 -15.35 12.68 0.09
N THR A 123 -15.01 12.29 -1.14
CA THR A 123 -15.93 12.48 -2.29
C THR A 123 -17.27 11.76 -2.15
N ARG A 124 -17.39 10.82 -1.20
CA ARG A 124 -18.67 10.17 -0.84
C ARG A 124 -19.43 10.90 0.26
N LEU A 125 -18.73 11.51 1.20
CA LEU A 125 -19.33 12.12 2.39
C LEU A 125 -19.70 13.59 2.15
N MET A 126 -19.03 14.26 1.22
CA MET A 126 -19.18 15.69 0.99
C MET A 126 -19.14 16.03 -0.50
N SER A 127 -19.42 17.29 -0.81
CA SER A 127 -19.33 17.80 -2.18
C SER A 127 -17.91 17.61 -2.74
N ARG A 128 -17.81 17.48 -4.07
CA ARG A 128 -16.52 17.33 -4.76
C ARG A 128 -15.53 18.45 -4.41
N ARG A 129 -16.01 19.71 -4.31
CA ARG A 129 -15.17 20.86 -3.92
C ARG A 129 -14.63 20.69 -2.50
N ALA A 130 -15.47 20.26 -1.56
CA ALA A 130 -15.05 20.01 -0.19
C ALA A 130 -14.03 18.85 -0.10
N ALA A 131 -14.19 17.79 -0.90
CA ALA A 131 -13.22 16.69 -0.96
C ALA A 131 -11.84 17.14 -1.49
N TRP A 132 -11.81 18.03 -2.49
CA TRP A 132 -10.55 18.64 -2.95
C TRP A 132 -9.91 19.51 -1.86
N ILE A 133 -10.71 20.31 -1.14
CA ILE A 133 -10.21 21.10 -0.02
C ILE A 133 -9.64 20.19 1.08
N ALA A 134 -10.33 19.10 1.43
CA ALA A 134 -9.84 18.13 2.41
C ALA A 134 -8.52 17.49 1.97
N LEU A 135 -8.39 17.12 0.69
CA LEU A 135 -7.15 16.60 0.11
C LEU A 135 -6.01 17.62 0.21
N LEU A 136 -6.26 18.88 -0.18
CA LEU A 136 -5.26 19.94 -0.12
C LEU A 136 -4.85 20.25 1.32
N LEU A 137 -5.79 20.28 2.26
CA LEU A 137 -5.49 20.45 3.68
C LEU A 137 -4.63 19.30 4.22
N TYR A 138 -4.96 18.05 3.89
CA TYR A 138 -4.15 16.89 4.26
C TYR A 138 -2.71 16.99 3.72
N LEU A 139 -2.57 17.38 2.45
CA LEU A 139 -1.27 17.48 1.76
C LEU A 139 -0.43 18.69 2.17
N SER A 140 -1.06 19.73 2.74
CA SER A 140 -0.38 20.98 3.12
C SER A 140 -0.18 21.13 4.64
N GLN A 141 -0.80 20.26 5.45
CA GLN A 141 -0.71 20.36 6.89
C GLN A 141 0.72 20.04 7.37
N PRO A 142 1.46 20.98 7.98
CA PRO A 142 2.89 20.79 8.31
C PRO A 142 3.15 19.58 9.20
N LEU A 143 2.27 19.34 10.18
CA LEU A 143 2.36 18.18 11.06
C LEU A 143 2.30 16.86 10.27
N LEU A 144 1.34 16.74 9.35
CA LEU A 144 1.17 15.52 8.56
C LEU A 144 2.31 15.34 7.56
N ILE A 145 2.83 16.43 6.98
CA ILE A 145 4.02 16.39 6.12
C ILE A 145 5.23 15.89 6.91
N GLY A 146 5.47 16.42 8.11
CA GLY A 146 6.58 15.96 8.96
C GLY A 146 6.48 14.46 9.28
N HIS A 147 5.29 14.00 9.68
CA HIS A 147 5.04 12.57 9.92
C HIS A 147 5.17 11.73 8.65
N ALA A 148 4.85 12.27 7.47
CA ALA A 148 4.95 11.55 6.21
C ALA A 148 6.38 11.07 5.89
N PHE A 149 7.41 11.72 6.45
CA PHE A 149 8.80 11.28 6.31
C PHE A 149 9.25 10.46 7.52
N ILE A 150 9.07 11.00 8.72
CA ILE A 150 9.75 10.49 9.92
C ILE A 150 8.96 9.39 10.65
N ASN A 151 7.63 9.37 10.53
CA ASN A 151 6.78 8.48 11.33
C ASN A 151 6.51 7.15 10.61
N GLN A 152 7.44 6.22 10.79
CA GLN A 152 7.23 4.80 10.51
C GLN A 152 6.17 4.29 11.50
N LYS A 153 5.16 3.51 11.15
CA LYS A 153 4.02 3.04 11.98
C LYS A 153 2.77 3.88 11.82
N ASP A 154 2.69 5.11 12.34
CA ASP A 154 1.39 5.79 12.41
C ASP A 154 0.85 6.14 11.02
N THR A 155 1.72 6.62 10.13
CA THR A 155 1.35 6.92 8.75
C THR A 155 0.83 5.67 8.02
N PRO A 156 1.58 4.55 7.95
CA PRO A 156 1.05 3.32 7.36
C PRO A 156 -0.21 2.79 8.05
N LEU A 157 -0.31 2.84 9.39
CA LEU A 157 -1.50 2.41 10.13
C LEU A 157 -2.74 3.22 9.70
N MET A 158 -2.62 4.55 9.67
CA MET A 158 -3.65 5.45 9.18
C MET A 158 -4.04 5.11 7.74
N VAL A 159 -3.07 4.82 6.88
CA VAL A 159 -3.30 4.49 5.46
C VAL A 159 -4.04 3.17 5.32
N PHE A 160 -3.66 2.13 6.05
CA PHE A 160 -4.39 0.86 6.07
C PHE A 160 -5.82 1.03 6.59
N PHE A 161 -6.01 1.88 7.60
CA PHE A 161 -7.35 2.22 8.09
C PHE A 161 -8.20 2.92 7.01
N LEU A 162 -7.65 3.96 6.36
CA LEU A 162 -8.34 4.67 5.26
C LEU A 162 -8.63 3.76 4.07
N LEU A 163 -7.69 2.87 3.74
CA LEU A 163 -7.83 1.89 2.66
C LEU A 163 -8.94 0.89 2.99
N SER A 164 -8.97 0.37 4.22
CA SER A 164 -10.02 -0.53 4.71
C SER A 164 -11.40 0.11 4.60
N LEU A 165 -11.55 1.35 5.06
CA LEU A 165 -12.80 2.11 4.91
C LEU A 165 -13.17 2.27 3.44
N THR A 166 -12.24 2.72 2.59
CA THR A 166 -12.48 2.95 1.17
C THR A 166 -12.91 1.68 0.44
N LEU A 167 -12.26 0.54 0.72
CA LEU A 167 -12.59 -0.75 0.15
C LEU A 167 -13.91 -1.30 0.70
N GLY A 168 -14.15 -1.17 2.01
CA GLY A 168 -15.40 -1.57 2.65
C GLY A 168 -16.60 -0.85 2.05
N TRP A 169 -16.50 0.47 1.84
CA TRP A 169 -17.53 1.24 1.16
C TRP A 169 -17.76 0.77 -0.28
N ARG A 170 -16.68 0.50 -1.03
CA ARG A 170 -16.79 -0.03 -2.39
C ARG A 170 -17.46 -1.40 -2.43
N ALA A 171 -17.19 -2.25 -1.44
CA ALA A 171 -17.85 -3.55 -1.31
C ALA A 171 -19.36 -3.40 -1.06
N ILE A 172 -19.76 -2.47 -0.18
CA ILE A 172 -21.18 -2.16 0.08
C ILE A 172 -21.88 -1.65 -1.17
N ASP A 173 -21.23 -0.77 -1.96
CA ASP A 173 -21.80 -0.29 -3.22
C ASP A 173 -22.04 -1.41 -4.21
N LEU A 174 -21.10 -2.34 -4.33
CA LEU A 174 -21.21 -3.51 -5.20
C LEU A 174 -22.35 -4.41 -4.72
N TRP A 175 -22.42 -4.67 -3.42
CA TRP A 175 -23.49 -5.45 -2.79
C TRP A 175 -24.89 -4.83 -2.98
N SER A 176 -24.98 -3.50 -3.05
CA SER A 176 -26.25 -2.77 -3.10
C SER A 176 -26.77 -2.52 -4.53
N ARG A 177 -26.13 -3.07 -5.57
CA ARG A 177 -26.55 -2.87 -6.97
C ARG A 177 -27.81 -3.69 -7.29
N PRO A 178 -28.92 -3.06 -7.71
CA PRO A 178 -30.10 -3.79 -8.17
C PRO A 178 -29.75 -4.59 -9.43
N GLY A 179 -29.97 -5.91 -9.40
CA GLY A 179 -29.69 -6.82 -10.53
C GLY A 179 -28.56 -7.83 -10.27
N LEU A 180 -27.77 -7.65 -9.20
CA LEU A 180 -27.12 -8.79 -8.56
C LEU A 180 -28.22 -9.44 -7.73
N GLU A 181 -28.82 -10.51 -8.25
CA GLU A 181 -29.84 -11.26 -7.53
C GLU A 181 -29.36 -11.50 -6.09
N ARG A 182 -30.20 -11.12 -5.12
CA ARG A 182 -30.09 -11.58 -3.73
C ARG A 182 -30.42 -13.06 -3.67
N SER A 183 -29.68 -13.84 -4.43
CA SER A 183 -29.58 -15.27 -4.22
C SER A 183 -28.95 -15.39 -2.84
N GLY A 184 -29.69 -15.95 -1.89
CA GLY A 184 -29.11 -16.54 -0.68
C GLY A 184 -28.23 -17.73 -1.06
N MET A 185 -27.26 -17.48 -1.95
CA MET A 185 -26.33 -18.44 -2.47
C MET A 185 -25.43 -18.77 -1.29
N LYS A 186 -25.64 -19.95 -0.72
CA LYS A 186 -24.54 -20.67 -0.08
C LYS A 186 -23.39 -20.60 -1.08
N ALA A 187 -22.31 -19.90 -0.72
CA ALA A 187 -21.17 -19.69 -1.60
C ALA A 187 -20.69 -21.06 -2.09
N SER A 188 -21.04 -21.39 -3.33
CA SER A 188 -20.68 -22.64 -3.98
C SER A 188 -19.56 -22.31 -4.94
N TRP A 189 -18.54 -23.16 -5.02
CA TRP A 189 -17.43 -22.97 -5.96
C TRP A 189 -17.91 -22.72 -7.40
N SER A 190 -19.02 -23.35 -7.80
CA SER A 190 -19.63 -23.17 -9.10
C SER A 190 -20.23 -21.78 -9.33
N SER A 191 -20.73 -21.11 -8.29
CA SER A 191 -21.28 -19.75 -8.41
C SER A 191 -20.17 -18.71 -8.55
N ILE A 192 -19.10 -18.88 -7.76
CA ILE A 192 -17.90 -18.03 -7.84
C ILE A 192 -17.26 -18.12 -9.22
N GLN A 193 -17.11 -19.33 -9.77
CA GLN A 193 -16.57 -19.53 -11.12
C GLN A 193 -17.41 -18.82 -12.19
N ARG A 194 -18.74 -18.89 -12.07
CA ARG A 194 -19.66 -18.25 -13.03
C ARG A 194 -19.56 -16.73 -12.97
N GLU A 195 -19.60 -16.14 -11.77
CA GLU A 195 -19.45 -14.70 -11.59
C GLU A 195 -18.10 -14.19 -12.09
N LEU A 196 -17.00 -14.86 -11.75
CA LEU A 196 -15.67 -14.51 -12.25
C LEU A 196 -15.60 -14.57 -13.77
N SER A 197 -16.24 -15.57 -14.41
CA SER A 197 -16.26 -15.69 -15.87
C SER A 197 -17.01 -14.53 -16.55
N VAL A 198 -18.12 -14.08 -15.94
CA VAL A 198 -18.94 -12.98 -16.45
C VAL A 198 -18.22 -11.65 -16.26
N ASP A 199 -17.68 -11.40 -15.06
CA ASP A 199 -16.88 -10.21 -14.75
C ASP A 199 -15.63 -10.11 -15.63
N TRP A 200 -14.99 -11.25 -15.92
CA TRP A 200 -13.85 -11.31 -16.83
C TRP A 200 -14.25 -10.90 -18.24
N ALA A 201 -15.36 -11.44 -18.76
CA ALA A 201 -15.86 -11.13 -20.10
C ALA A 201 -16.20 -9.64 -20.28
N GLN A 202 -16.71 -8.99 -19.23
CA GLN A 202 -17.11 -7.57 -19.27
C GLN A 202 -15.94 -6.58 -19.11
N LYS A 203 -14.74 -7.03 -18.68
CA LYS A 203 -13.58 -6.14 -18.52
C LYS A 203 -12.94 -5.75 -19.87
N ARG A 204 -12.47 -4.50 -19.94
CA ARG A 204 -11.66 -3.99 -21.06
C ARG A 204 -10.45 -4.90 -21.30
N ARG A 205 -10.09 -5.09 -22.58
CA ARG A 205 -8.99 -5.99 -23.00
C ARG A 205 -7.67 -5.69 -22.29
N THR A 206 -7.34 -4.41 -22.11
CA THR A 206 -6.15 -3.98 -21.37
C THR A 206 -6.18 -4.41 -19.91
N SER A 207 -7.31 -4.24 -19.22
CA SER A 207 -7.46 -4.69 -17.83
C SER A 207 -7.35 -6.21 -17.70
N ARG A 208 -7.86 -6.97 -18.67
CA ARG A 208 -7.69 -8.43 -18.71
C ARG A 208 -6.21 -8.80 -18.85
N ILE A 209 -5.51 -8.21 -19.82
CA ILE A 209 -4.08 -8.46 -20.03
C ILE A 209 -3.28 -8.15 -18.76
N VAL A 210 -3.51 -6.98 -18.14
CA VAL A 210 -2.82 -6.58 -16.91
C VAL A 210 -3.11 -7.56 -15.76
N LEU A 211 -4.37 -7.93 -15.53
CA LEU A 211 -4.72 -8.88 -14.47
C LEU A 211 -4.12 -10.26 -14.72
N THR A 212 -4.15 -10.75 -15.97
CA THR A 212 -3.51 -12.02 -16.33
C THR A 212 -2.01 -11.96 -16.09
N LEU A 213 -1.34 -10.88 -16.50
CA LEU A 213 0.09 -10.69 -16.26
C LEU A 213 0.39 -10.65 -14.75
N ILE A 214 -0.40 -9.94 -13.96
CA ILE A 214 -0.25 -9.91 -12.49
C ILE A 214 -0.34 -11.33 -11.93
N VAL A 215 -1.38 -12.09 -12.28
CA VAL A 215 -1.56 -13.45 -11.78
C VAL A 215 -0.41 -14.36 -12.21
N ILE A 216 0.01 -14.31 -13.47
CA ILE A 216 1.14 -15.11 -13.98
C ILE A 216 2.43 -14.75 -13.25
N VAL A 217 2.74 -13.46 -13.10
CA VAL A 217 3.94 -12.98 -12.40
C VAL A 217 3.88 -13.37 -10.92
N SER A 218 2.73 -13.20 -10.25
CA SER A 218 2.56 -13.61 -8.86
C SER A 218 2.74 -15.12 -8.68
N LEU A 219 2.16 -15.95 -9.56
CA LEU A 219 2.36 -17.40 -9.54
C LEU A 219 3.81 -17.79 -9.83
N ALA A 220 4.46 -17.13 -10.79
CA ALA A 220 5.87 -17.36 -11.10
C ALA A 220 6.76 -17.02 -9.90
N ILE A 221 6.51 -15.89 -9.21
CA ILE A 221 7.20 -15.52 -7.98
C ILE A 221 6.94 -16.55 -6.87
N LEU A 222 5.69 -16.98 -6.67
CA LEU A 222 5.36 -17.99 -5.66
C LEU A 222 6.05 -19.33 -5.94
N ILE A 223 6.06 -19.78 -7.20
CA ILE A 223 6.75 -21.01 -7.60
C ILE A 223 8.25 -20.87 -7.43
N ASP A 224 8.84 -19.75 -7.85
CA ASP A 224 10.26 -19.49 -7.70
C ASP A 224 10.68 -19.48 -6.22
N LEU A 225 9.91 -18.81 -5.37
CA LEU A 225 10.15 -18.77 -3.92
C LEU A 225 9.94 -20.14 -3.26
N TRP A 226 8.93 -20.91 -3.69
CA TRP A 226 8.63 -22.24 -3.14
C TRP A 226 9.66 -23.30 -3.55
N ALA A 227 10.13 -23.24 -4.80
CA ALA A 227 11.12 -24.16 -5.35
C ALA A 227 12.56 -23.61 -5.23
N GLU A 228 12.74 -22.49 -4.53
CA GLU A 228 14.03 -21.83 -4.26
C GLU A 228 14.87 -21.60 -5.53
N LEU A 229 14.23 -21.20 -6.64
CA LEU A 229 14.85 -21.19 -7.97
C LEU A 229 15.83 -20.03 -8.18
N TRP A 230 15.40 -18.91 -8.77
CA TRP A 230 16.31 -17.83 -9.20
C TRP A 230 16.17 -16.59 -8.32
N LEU A 231 14.93 -16.23 -7.99
CA LEU A 231 14.62 -15.06 -7.17
C LEU A 231 15.10 -15.28 -5.74
N TYR A 232 14.89 -16.48 -5.18
CA TYR A 232 15.35 -16.80 -3.82
C TYR A 232 16.88 -16.69 -3.67
N PRO A 233 17.73 -17.34 -4.49
CA PRO A 233 19.18 -17.17 -4.39
C PRO A 233 19.68 -15.77 -4.77
N SER A 234 19.00 -15.08 -5.70
CA SER A 234 19.37 -13.71 -6.07
C SER A 234 19.09 -12.71 -4.95
N VAL A 235 17.93 -12.82 -4.30
CA VAL A 235 17.58 -12.03 -3.12
C VAL A 235 18.53 -12.36 -1.97
N GLN A 236 18.82 -13.65 -1.73
CA GLN A 236 19.84 -14.04 -0.74
C GLN A 236 21.23 -13.50 -1.09
N GLY A 237 21.61 -13.47 -2.36
CA GLY A 237 22.89 -12.93 -2.83
C GLY A 237 22.99 -11.43 -2.56
N ILE A 238 21.97 -10.65 -2.95
CA ILE A 238 21.89 -9.21 -2.70
C ILE A 238 21.96 -8.92 -1.20
N LEU A 239 21.20 -9.67 -0.38
CA LEU A 239 21.25 -9.53 1.07
C LEU A 239 22.64 -9.87 1.61
N ARG A 240 23.25 -10.98 1.19
CA ARG A 240 24.60 -11.37 1.64
C ARG A 240 25.66 -10.32 1.28
N THR A 241 25.60 -9.74 0.08
CA THR A 241 26.52 -8.69 -0.37
C THR A 241 26.32 -7.39 0.43
N ALA A 242 25.06 -7.00 0.65
CA ALA A 242 24.73 -5.80 1.42
C ALA A 242 25.17 -5.91 2.90
N TYR A 243 25.05 -7.08 3.53
CA TYR A 243 25.32 -7.24 4.96
C TYR A 243 26.73 -7.71 5.33
N LYS A 244 27.46 -8.37 4.43
CA LYS A 244 28.82 -8.85 4.73
C LYS A 244 29.93 -7.91 4.26
N GLY A 245 29.60 -6.79 3.62
CA GLY A 245 30.58 -5.83 3.10
C GLY A 245 31.52 -6.43 2.05
N MET A 246 31.11 -7.52 1.40
CA MET A 246 31.88 -8.17 0.34
C MET A 246 31.44 -7.61 -1.01
N ALA A 247 31.92 -6.39 -1.30
CA ALA A 247 32.02 -5.86 -2.66
C ALA A 247 33.50 -5.85 -3.06
#